data_AF-A0A127JZ74-F1
#
_entry.id   AF-A0A127JZ74-F1
#
_cell.length_a   1.000
_cell.length_b   1.000
_cell.length_c   1.000
_cell.angle_alpha   90.00
_cell.angle_beta   90.00
_cell.angle_gamma   90.00
#
_symmetry.space_group_name_H-M   'P 1'
#
loop_
_entity.id
_entity.type
_entity.pdbx_description
1 polymer ?
#
loop_
_entity_poly.entity_id
_entity_poly.type
_entity_poly.pdbx_seq_one_letter_code
_entity_poly.pdbx_strand_id
1 'polypeptide(L)'
;MVDGALQHEVEQLLFLQAELLDGKHWQAFIDLFADDGVYWMPVTPEQHEWEGSPSIFAEDKLMMEIRKGRVSHPNAWSQAPMWETNHVVSHVAIESASPAGIQVRSRFHMMELRRDDIRHFGGSYRHTLVRDTAGLLRIKLQRVDLFNSQAPFEYVLQIWV
;
A
#
# COMPACT_ATOMS: atom_id res chain seq x y z
N MET A 1 -7.79 -3.53 26.11
CA MET A 1 -6.60 -2.72 25.73
C MET A 1 -5.78 -3.55 24.79
N VAL A 2 -5.37 -3.00 23.65
CA VAL A 2 -4.48 -3.70 22.71
C VAL A 2 -3.12 -3.86 23.39
N ASP A 3 -2.48 -5.01 23.19
CA ASP A 3 -1.13 -5.27 23.69
C ASP A 3 -0.12 -4.30 23.05
N GLY A 4 0.69 -3.64 23.87
CA GLY A 4 1.69 -2.67 23.41
C GLY A 4 2.76 -3.30 22.52
N ALA A 5 3.10 -4.57 22.74
CA ALA A 5 4.04 -5.29 21.88
C ALA A 5 3.46 -5.50 20.47
N LEU A 6 2.18 -5.89 20.39
CA LEU A 6 1.48 -6.05 19.11
C LEU A 6 1.35 -4.71 18.36
N GLN A 7 1.01 -3.63 19.08
CA GLN A 7 0.96 -2.28 18.49
C GLN A 7 2.29 -1.92 17.84
N HIS A 8 3.40 -2.12 18.55
CA HIS A 8 4.73 -1.83 18.03
C HIS A 8 5.08 -2.71 16.82
N GLU A 9 4.78 -4.01 16.86
CA GLU A 9 5.01 -4.94 15.74
C GLU A 9 4.28 -4.48 14.45
N VAL A 10 3.01 -4.07 14.59
CA VAL A 10 2.21 -3.55 13.47
C VAL A 10 2.76 -2.23 12.93
N GLU A 11 3.16 -1.32 13.81
CA GLU A 11 3.81 -0.06 13.41
C GLU A 11 5.09 -0.33 12.62
N GLN A 12 5.97 -1.21 13.10
CA GLN A 12 7.20 -1.55 12.41
C GLN A 12 6.94 -2.16 11.02
N LEU A 13 5.92 -3.01 10.85
CA LEU A 13 5.54 -3.54 9.55
C LEU A 13 5.12 -2.41 8.58
N LEU A 14 4.31 -1.46 9.04
CA LEU A 14 3.83 -0.37 8.19
C LEU A 14 4.92 0.66 7.87
N PHE A 15 5.87 0.86 8.78
CA PHE A 15 7.05 1.70 8.51
C PHE A 15 7.99 1.04 7.52
N LEU A 16 8.26 -0.26 7.68
CA LEU A 16 9.03 -1.04 6.71
C LEU A 16 8.38 -0.99 5.32
N GLN A 17 7.05 -1.13 5.25
CA GLN A 17 6.32 -1.00 3.99
C GLN A 17 6.62 0.34 3.28
N ALA A 18 6.55 1.46 4.01
CA ALA A 18 6.86 2.78 3.48
C ALA A 18 8.32 2.89 3.01
N GLU A 19 9.27 2.42 3.82
CA GLU A 19 10.71 2.40 3.47
C GLU A 19 10.99 1.59 2.20
N LEU A 20 10.35 0.44 2.03
CA LEU A 20 10.53 -0.39 0.85
C LEU A 20 9.95 0.26 -0.41
N LEU A 21 8.83 0.96 -0.31
CA LEU A 21 8.26 1.72 -1.43
C LEU A 21 9.16 2.89 -1.82
N ASP A 22 9.60 3.69 -0.83
CA ASP A 22 10.48 4.84 -1.06
C ASP A 22 11.86 4.43 -1.59
N GLY A 23 12.40 3.31 -1.10
CA GLY A 23 13.64 2.71 -1.58
C GLY A 23 13.51 1.94 -2.89
N LYS A 24 12.31 1.87 -3.48
CA LYS A 24 12.02 1.13 -4.72
C LYS A 24 12.34 -0.36 -4.63
N HIS A 25 12.26 -0.92 -3.42
CA HIS A 25 12.48 -2.34 -3.11
C HIS A 25 11.22 -3.16 -3.38
N TRP A 26 10.76 -3.16 -4.64
CA TRP A 26 9.47 -3.70 -5.05
C TRP A 26 9.25 -5.16 -4.68
N GLN A 27 10.26 -6.01 -4.86
CA GLN A 27 10.13 -7.43 -4.49
C GLN A 27 9.89 -7.58 -2.98
N ALA A 28 10.69 -6.90 -2.17
CA ALA A 28 10.56 -6.98 -0.72
C ALA A 28 9.20 -6.44 -0.25
N PHE A 29 8.67 -5.39 -0.90
CA PHE A 29 7.32 -4.91 -0.65
C PHE A 29 6.25 -5.96 -0.99
N ILE A 30 6.35 -6.61 -2.16
CA ILE A 30 5.46 -7.72 -2.55
C ILE A 30 5.55 -8.88 -1.57
N ASP A 31 6.74 -9.16 -1.04
CA ASP A 31 6.97 -10.25 -0.09
C ASP A 31 6.35 -9.98 1.29
N LEU A 32 5.95 -8.74 1.62
CA LEU A 32 5.17 -8.44 2.83
C LEU A 32 3.74 -9.02 2.76
N PHE A 33 3.23 -9.32 1.55
CA PHE A 33 1.90 -9.87 1.37
C PHE A 33 1.87 -11.39 1.57
N ALA A 34 0.78 -11.86 2.17
CA ALA A 34 0.44 -13.28 2.20
C ALA A 34 0.31 -13.82 0.77
N ASP A 35 0.44 -15.13 0.57
CA ASP A 35 0.38 -15.74 -0.77
C ASP A 35 -0.92 -15.42 -1.53
N ASP A 36 -2.01 -15.26 -0.79
CA ASP A 36 -3.34 -14.87 -1.25
C ASP A 36 -3.71 -13.44 -0.85
N GLY A 37 -2.70 -12.59 -0.68
CA GLY A 37 -2.81 -11.18 -0.32
C GLY A 37 -3.18 -10.27 -1.50
N VAL A 38 -3.91 -9.19 -1.21
CA VAL A 38 -4.39 -8.24 -2.22
C VAL A 38 -4.05 -6.80 -1.85
N TYR A 39 -3.54 -6.05 -2.81
CA TYR A 39 -3.48 -4.58 -2.78
C TYR A 39 -4.70 -4.02 -3.53
N TRP A 40 -5.48 -3.18 -2.87
CA TRP A 40 -6.73 -2.67 -3.42
C TRP A 40 -6.87 -1.17 -3.20
N MET A 41 -7.22 -0.45 -4.26
CA MET A 41 -7.52 0.97 -4.25
C MET A 41 -8.85 1.18 -4.99
N PRO A 42 -9.97 1.38 -4.27
CA PRO A 42 -11.27 1.56 -4.90
C PRO A 42 -11.41 2.92 -5.58
N VAL A 43 -12.42 3.05 -6.45
CA VAL A 43 -12.77 4.34 -7.06
C VAL A 43 -13.53 5.23 -6.07
N THR A 44 -14.39 4.62 -5.24
CA THR A 44 -15.17 5.33 -4.22
C THR A 44 -14.98 4.71 -2.83
N PRO A 45 -15.08 5.50 -1.75
CA PRO A 45 -15.01 4.97 -0.39
C PRO A 45 -16.07 3.90 -0.07
N GLU A 46 -17.22 3.95 -0.72
CA GLU A 46 -18.37 3.05 -0.51
C GLU A 46 -18.22 1.72 -1.25
N GLN A 47 -17.19 1.56 -2.07
CA GLN A 47 -16.92 0.28 -2.72
C GLN A 47 -16.42 -0.71 -1.67
N HIS A 48 -17.18 -1.78 -1.43
CA HIS A 48 -16.84 -2.82 -0.44
C HIS A 48 -16.33 -4.12 -1.05
N GLU A 49 -16.42 -4.26 -2.38
CA GLU A 49 -15.95 -5.43 -3.14
C GLU A 49 -15.13 -4.96 -4.35
N TRP A 50 -14.01 -5.62 -4.61
CA TRP A 50 -13.21 -5.38 -5.83
C TRP A 50 -13.59 -6.32 -6.98
N GLU A 51 -14.18 -7.48 -6.68
CA GLU A 51 -14.65 -8.42 -7.69
C GLU A 51 -15.85 -7.84 -8.43
N GLY A 52 -15.77 -7.80 -9.77
CA GLY A 52 -16.86 -7.29 -10.61
C GLY A 52 -17.05 -5.75 -10.58
N SER A 53 -16.19 -5.00 -9.87
CA SER A 53 -16.26 -3.55 -9.79
C SER A 53 -14.94 -2.89 -10.24
N PRO A 54 -14.98 -1.83 -11.06
CA PRO A 54 -13.78 -1.14 -11.47
C PRO A 54 -13.08 -0.52 -10.24
N SER A 55 -11.79 -0.79 -10.11
CA SER A 55 -10.92 -0.24 -9.07
C SER A 55 -9.74 0.50 -9.72
N ILE A 56 -9.14 1.46 -9.02
CA ILE A 56 -7.91 2.11 -9.48
C ILE A 56 -6.78 1.06 -9.49
N PHE A 57 -6.69 0.29 -8.41
CA PHE A 57 -5.87 -0.92 -8.32
C PHE A 57 -6.68 -2.02 -7.65
N ALA A 58 -6.54 -3.25 -8.14
CA ALA A 58 -7.00 -4.46 -7.48
C ALA A 58 -6.05 -5.56 -7.92
N GLU A 59 -5.00 -5.79 -7.13
CA GLU A 59 -3.84 -6.58 -7.52
C GLU A 59 -3.57 -7.66 -6.49
N ASP A 60 -3.57 -8.91 -6.94
CA ASP A 60 -2.91 -10.00 -6.23
C ASP A 60 -1.39 -9.93 -6.45
N LYS A 61 -0.63 -10.82 -5.79
CA LYS A 61 0.83 -10.87 -5.94
C LYS A 61 1.28 -11.04 -7.39
N LEU A 62 0.56 -11.82 -8.21
CA LEU A 62 0.91 -12.00 -9.62
C LEU A 62 0.78 -10.69 -10.41
N MET A 63 -0.30 -9.94 -10.20
CA MET A 63 -0.50 -8.63 -10.82
C MET A 63 0.54 -7.61 -10.33
N MET A 64 0.89 -7.65 -9.05
CA MET A 64 1.93 -6.79 -8.49
C MET A 64 3.30 -7.09 -9.13
N GLU A 65 3.63 -8.36 -9.36
CA GLU A 65 4.84 -8.80 -10.08
C GLU A 65 4.88 -8.29 -11.52
N ILE A 66 3.74 -8.34 -12.23
CA ILE A 66 3.61 -7.78 -13.58
C ILE A 66 3.85 -6.26 -13.56
N ARG A 67 3.29 -5.54 -12.59
CA ARG A 67 3.52 -4.09 -12.42
C ARG A 67 4.98 -3.79 -12.15
N LYS A 68 5.62 -4.50 -11.21
CA LYS A 68 7.06 -4.39 -10.95
C LYS A 68 7.86 -4.53 -12.24
N GLY A 69 7.56 -5.55 -13.05
CA GLY A 69 8.23 -5.79 -14.33
C GLY A 69 8.09 -4.63 -15.31
N ARG A 70 6.90 -3.99 -15.38
CA ARG A 70 6.66 -2.80 -16.22
C ARG A 70 7.42 -1.57 -15.72
N VAL A 71 7.39 -1.30 -14.42
CA VAL A 71 8.01 -0.11 -13.81
C VAL A 71 9.54 -0.21 -13.84
N SER A 72 10.09 -1.42 -13.72
CA SER A 72 11.54 -1.66 -13.73
C SER A 72 12.13 -1.82 -15.13
N HIS A 73 11.30 -1.76 -16.19
CA HIS A 73 11.76 -2.00 -17.55
C HIS A 73 12.71 -0.87 -18.02
N PRO A 74 13.86 -1.15 -18.65
CA PRO A 74 14.83 -0.13 -19.08
C PRO A 74 14.24 0.96 -19.99
N ASN A 75 13.19 0.62 -20.74
CA ASN A 75 12.47 1.52 -21.64
C ASN A 75 11.22 2.16 -20.99
N ALA A 76 11.10 2.14 -19.67
CA ALA A 76 10.05 2.87 -18.96
C ALA A 76 10.40 4.38 -18.94
N TRP A 77 10.28 5.05 -20.09
CA TRP A 77 10.66 6.46 -20.27
C TRP A 77 9.95 7.42 -19.30
N SER A 78 8.79 7.04 -18.77
CA SER A 78 8.06 7.80 -17.75
C SER A 78 8.71 7.80 -16.36
N GLN A 79 9.75 6.97 -16.18
CA GLN A 79 10.57 6.79 -14.97
C GLN A 79 12.00 7.34 -15.12
N ALA A 80 12.36 7.90 -16.28
CA ALA A 80 13.76 8.09 -16.67
C ALA A 80 14.50 9.30 -16.03
N PRO A 81 13.84 10.39 -15.59
CA PRO A 81 14.53 11.38 -14.74
C PRO A 81 13.75 11.78 -13.48
N MET A 82 14.45 11.79 -12.34
CA MET A 82 14.05 12.42 -11.05
C MET A 82 12.66 12.01 -10.58
N TRP A 83 12.52 10.72 -10.24
CA TRP A 83 11.33 10.19 -9.62
C TRP A 83 11.67 9.68 -8.22
N GLU A 84 11.09 10.28 -7.19
CA GLU A 84 11.31 9.92 -5.78
C GLU A 84 10.01 9.99 -5.00
N THR A 85 9.87 9.15 -3.99
CA THR A 85 8.73 9.20 -3.06
C THR A 85 9.19 9.37 -1.63
N ASN A 86 8.30 9.90 -0.80
CA ASN A 86 8.51 9.98 0.64
C ASN A 86 7.16 9.77 1.34
N HIS A 87 7.07 8.74 2.17
CA HIS A 87 5.87 8.41 2.93
C HIS A 87 5.98 8.80 4.40
N VAL A 88 4.97 9.52 4.88
CA VAL A 88 4.71 9.72 6.31
C VAL A 88 3.51 8.87 6.69
N VAL A 89 3.74 7.81 7.47
CA VAL A 89 2.69 6.94 8.02
C VAL A 89 2.43 7.31 9.48
N SER A 90 1.16 7.49 9.85
CA SER A 90 0.76 7.90 11.20
C SER A 90 -0.59 7.32 11.61
N HIS A 91 -0.99 7.57 12.87
CA HIS A 91 -2.29 7.17 13.41
C HIS A 91 -2.57 5.67 13.18
N VAL A 92 -1.57 4.83 13.44
CA VAL A 92 -1.69 3.37 13.40
C VAL A 92 -2.56 2.93 14.56
N ALA A 93 -3.73 2.37 14.25
CA ALA A 93 -4.70 1.92 15.22
C ALA A 93 -5.13 0.49 14.91
N ILE A 94 -4.90 -0.42 15.85
CA ILE A 94 -5.46 -1.77 15.80
C ILE A 94 -6.94 -1.67 16.21
N GLU A 95 -7.84 -1.92 15.26
CA GLU A 95 -9.29 -1.86 15.46
C GLU A 95 -9.83 -3.17 16.03
N SER A 96 -9.21 -4.30 15.66
CA SER A 96 -9.48 -5.61 16.28
C SER A 96 -8.30 -6.57 16.08
N ALA A 97 -8.14 -7.53 17.00
CA ALA A 97 -7.16 -8.60 16.89
C ALA A 97 -7.80 -9.92 17.34
N SER A 98 -7.73 -10.93 16.48
CA SER A 98 -8.28 -12.27 16.72
C SER A 98 -7.42 -13.32 16.03
N PRO A 99 -7.64 -14.63 16.30
CA PRO A 99 -6.96 -15.70 15.56
C PRO A 99 -7.22 -15.67 14.05
N ALA A 100 -8.32 -15.06 13.60
CA ALA A 100 -8.66 -14.93 12.18
C ALA A 100 -7.91 -13.78 11.48
N GLY A 101 -7.28 -12.88 12.24
CA GLY A 101 -6.54 -11.75 11.71
C GLY A 101 -6.62 -10.50 12.59
N ILE A 102 -5.82 -9.51 12.21
CA ILE A 102 -5.71 -8.20 12.87
C ILE A 102 -6.18 -7.13 11.88
N GLN A 103 -7.15 -6.32 12.29
CA GLN A 103 -7.66 -5.20 11.51
C GLN A 103 -6.95 -3.93 11.97
N VAL A 104 -6.31 -3.25 11.04
CA VAL A 104 -5.49 -2.06 11.31
C VAL A 104 -5.96 -0.93 10.41
N ARG A 105 -6.04 0.26 10.98
CA ARG A 105 -6.22 1.50 10.23
C ARG A 105 -5.01 2.40 10.45
N SER A 106 -4.56 3.06 9.40
CA SER A 106 -3.51 4.09 9.48
C SER A 106 -3.80 5.22 8.50
N ARG A 107 -3.07 6.33 8.64
CA ARG A 107 -3.10 7.49 7.76
C ARG A 107 -1.75 7.62 7.06
N PHE A 108 -1.78 8.08 5.82
CA PHE A 108 -0.55 8.36 5.09
C PHE A 108 -0.60 9.73 4.41
N HIS A 109 0.58 10.32 4.25
CA HIS A 109 0.86 11.38 3.31
C HIS A 109 2.10 10.99 2.52
N MET A 110 1.96 10.84 1.21
CA MET A 110 3.06 10.58 0.29
C MET A 110 3.32 11.83 -0.53
N MET A 111 4.58 12.25 -0.57
CA MET A 111 5.08 13.19 -1.57
C MET A 111 5.75 12.40 -2.68
N GLU A 112 5.50 12.79 -3.92
CA GLU A 112 6.16 12.21 -5.09
C GLU A 112 6.77 13.33 -5.92
N LEU A 113 8.09 13.33 -6.02
CA LEU A 113 8.79 14.12 -7.02
C LEU A 113 8.65 13.41 -8.35
N ARG A 114 8.17 14.12 -9.37
CA ARG A 114 8.18 13.65 -10.74
C ARG A 114 8.66 14.76 -11.65
N ARG A 115 9.89 14.60 -12.17
CA ARG A 115 10.60 15.66 -12.89
C ARG A 115 10.79 16.86 -11.97
N ASP A 116 10.07 17.95 -12.22
CA ASP A 116 10.20 19.21 -11.48
C ASP A 116 9.00 19.47 -10.55
N ASP A 117 7.96 18.63 -10.59
CA ASP A 117 6.73 18.81 -9.84
C ASP A 117 6.68 17.87 -8.63
N ILE A 118 6.20 18.41 -7.51
CA ILE A 118 5.87 17.63 -6.30
C ILE A 118 4.37 17.39 -6.28
N ARG A 119 3.99 16.11 -6.32
CA ARG A 119 2.61 15.67 -6.16
C ARG A 119 2.39 15.19 -4.72
N HIS A 120 1.20 15.45 -4.20
CA HIS A 120 0.81 15.03 -2.86
C HIS A 120 -0.34 14.04 -2.93
N PHE A 121 -0.16 12.90 -2.29
CA PHE A 121 -1.17 11.88 -2.10
C PHE A 121 -1.42 11.73 -0.62
N GLY A 122 -2.67 11.77 -0.20
CA GLY A 122 -3.03 11.57 1.20
C GLY A 122 -4.22 10.65 1.28
N GLY A 123 -4.32 9.92 2.38
CA GLY A 123 -5.42 8.99 2.55
C GLY A 123 -5.32 8.18 3.83
N SER A 124 -6.03 7.06 3.82
CA SER A 124 -5.96 6.05 4.86
C SER A 124 -5.67 4.70 4.27
N TYR A 125 -4.90 3.90 5.01
CA TYR A 125 -4.85 2.47 4.77
C TYR A 125 -5.78 1.74 5.74
N ARG A 126 -6.37 0.66 5.23
CA ARG A 126 -6.95 -0.40 6.04
C ARG A 126 -6.24 -1.70 5.71
N HIS A 127 -5.62 -2.31 6.71
CA HIS A 127 -4.95 -3.59 6.56
C HIS A 127 -5.72 -4.68 7.28
N THR A 128 -5.85 -5.82 6.62
CA THR A 128 -6.06 -7.12 7.30
C THR A 128 -4.71 -7.81 7.35
N LEU A 129 -4.21 -8.06 8.55
CA LEU A 129 -2.94 -8.75 8.78
C LEU A 129 -3.19 -10.17 9.31
N VAL A 130 -2.38 -11.11 8.88
CA VAL A 130 -2.38 -12.50 9.35
C VAL A 130 -0.96 -12.91 9.74
N ARG A 131 -0.82 -13.95 10.58
CA ARG A 131 0.49 -14.54 10.85
C ARG A 131 0.75 -15.69 9.88
N ASP A 132 1.94 -15.74 9.30
CA ASP A 132 2.39 -16.90 8.54
C ASP A 132 2.81 -18.07 9.46
N THR A 133 3.27 -19.17 8.87
CA THR A 133 3.71 -20.37 9.61
C THR A 133 4.93 -20.13 10.49
N ALA A 134 5.72 -19.08 10.22
CA ALA A 134 6.85 -18.64 11.04
C ALA A 134 6.43 -17.62 12.12
N GLY A 135 5.15 -17.25 12.15
CA GLY A 135 4.60 -16.27 13.10
C GLY A 135 4.78 -14.82 12.67
N LEU A 136 5.33 -14.53 11.49
CA LEU A 136 5.53 -13.18 10.99
C LEU A 136 4.22 -12.59 10.48
N LEU A 137 4.02 -11.29 10.70
CA LEU A 137 2.87 -10.59 10.12
C LEU A 137 3.00 -10.49 8.59
N ARG A 138 1.91 -10.82 7.89
CA ARG A 138 1.73 -10.69 6.45
C ARG A 138 0.47 -9.91 6.14
N ILE A 139 0.52 -9.17 5.03
CA ILE A 139 -0.62 -8.40 4.53
C ILE A 139 -1.54 -9.34 3.75
N LYS A 140 -2.72 -9.60 4.29
CA LYS A 140 -3.79 -10.32 3.59
C LYS A 140 -4.61 -9.36 2.72
N LEU A 141 -4.81 -8.14 3.20
CA LEU A 141 -5.43 -7.06 2.43
C LEU A 141 -4.76 -5.75 2.80
N GLN A 142 -4.38 -4.95 1.82
CA GLN A 142 -4.13 -3.53 1.97
C GLN A 142 -5.11 -2.78 1.10
N ARG A 143 -6.06 -2.10 1.73
CA ARG A 143 -6.96 -1.17 1.08
C ARG A 143 -6.44 0.26 1.23
N VAL A 144 -6.39 0.99 0.13
CA VAL A 144 -5.93 2.38 0.08
C VAL A 144 -7.09 3.29 -0.33
N ASP A 145 -7.58 4.06 0.63
CA ASP A 145 -8.63 5.05 0.41
C ASP A 145 -7.98 6.43 0.25
N LEU A 146 -7.93 6.95 -0.98
CA LEU A 146 -7.41 8.30 -1.26
C LEU A 146 -8.36 9.37 -0.72
N PHE A 147 -7.82 10.33 0.03
CA PHE A 147 -8.58 11.46 0.58
C PHE A 147 -9.27 12.29 -0.51
N ASN A 148 -8.63 12.43 -1.67
CA ASN A 148 -9.12 13.23 -2.78
C ASN A 148 -9.70 12.40 -3.93
N SER A 149 -10.16 11.16 -3.70
CA SER A 149 -10.55 10.22 -4.78
C SER A 149 -11.60 10.75 -5.78
N GLN A 150 -12.32 11.82 -5.44
CA GLN A 150 -13.35 12.46 -6.27
C GLN A 150 -12.87 13.70 -7.05
N ALA A 151 -11.62 14.15 -6.86
CA ALA A 151 -11.09 15.33 -7.53
C ALA A 151 -10.56 15.01 -8.94
N PRO A 152 -10.49 15.99 -9.87
CA PRO A 152 -9.78 15.79 -11.13
C PRO A 152 -8.29 15.54 -10.84
N PHE A 153 -7.86 14.33 -11.15
CA PHE A 153 -6.47 13.88 -11.04
C PHE A 153 -5.82 14.01 -12.42
N GLU A 154 -4.70 14.73 -12.51
CA GLU A 154 -3.87 14.75 -13.72
C GLU A 154 -2.87 13.56 -13.70
N TYR A 155 -3.31 12.32 -13.47
CA TYR A 155 -2.34 11.26 -13.13
C TYR A 155 -2.58 9.88 -13.76
N VAL A 156 -1.49 9.31 -14.28
CA VAL A 156 -1.25 7.87 -14.30
C VAL A 156 -0.51 7.51 -13.01
N LEU A 157 -1.16 6.83 -12.06
CA LEU A 157 -0.50 6.18 -10.93
C LEU A 157 0.27 4.96 -11.46
N GLN A 158 1.60 5.04 -11.42
CA GLN A 158 2.46 3.97 -11.95
C GLN A 158 2.81 2.93 -10.90
N ILE A 159 2.86 3.34 -9.63
CA ILE A 159 3.21 2.50 -8.49
C ILE A 159 2.17 2.58 -7.37
N TRP A 160 2.34 1.72 -6.38
CA TRP A 160 1.59 1.72 -5.13
C TRP A 160 1.88 2.98 -4.32
N VAL A 161 0.85 3.46 -3.62
CA VAL A 161 0.92 4.58 -2.66
C VAL A 161 0.53 4.11 -1.28
#